data_AF-A0AAW1C2E0-F1
#
_entry.id   AF-A0AAW1C2E0-F1
#
_cell.length_a   1.000
_cell.length_b   1.000
_cell.length_c   1.000
_cell.angle_alpha   90.00
_cell.angle_beta   90.00
_cell.angle_gamma   90.00
#
_symmetry.space_group_name_H-M   'P 1'
#
loop_
_entity.id
_entity.type
_entity.pdbx_description
1 polymer ?
#
loop_
_entity_poly.entity_id
_entity_poly.type
_entity_poly.pdbx_seq_one_letter_code
_entity_poly.pdbx_strand_id
1 'polypeptide(L)'
;MFERVTYADLQFAGSRQEKSLGEEPDEGELTYENLQGPRAQGDLPPRATQGGEDQSLPQETPFQTGVTAAAQGLNTRKQQPAARTQSALVRGRQGCAGCPEWCVSPSGWSSRTRSVALGVLGIGLFLLSIISVSLGVQYLQASRQLQQASRDHTAKRQVLQAGLEESQHLLHLTEEELNSTRVALWQSRVAENQTRWQLQHQERLLYQTNHSLAVLRSERESLKANLSHATSCRQIGCCPKGWKLFRWKCLWISDTKRNWDGSKQACKDASSQLLILKEPWDAGVIWSSGSFEQSNHYWIGLKKSYSAFYWVDQFPAIGISDIPKCREANYKLNCAYLHEGALHLCSCDGRKKFICEKTATTSEPIG
;
A
#
# COMPACT_ATOMS: atom_id res chain seq x y z
N MET A 1 7.81 33.55 29.32
CA MET A 1 6.56 34.35 29.28
C MET A 1 6.16 34.42 27.82
N PHE A 2 4.95 33.95 27.47
CA PHE A 2 4.26 34.02 26.16
C PHE A 2 4.94 33.30 24.97
N GLU A 3 4.28 32.57 24.07
CA GLU A 3 2.93 31.99 23.98
C GLU A 3 2.98 30.98 22.81
N ARG A 4 2.20 29.89 22.86
CA ARG A 4 2.10 28.93 21.74
C ARG A 4 1.17 29.51 20.68
N VAL A 5 1.62 29.59 19.44
CA VAL A 5 0.72 29.77 18.29
C VAL A 5 0.16 28.39 17.92
N THR A 6 -1.14 28.20 18.09
CA THR A 6 -1.89 27.00 17.68
C THR A 6 -2.54 27.19 16.31
N TYR A 7 -2.80 26.05 15.66
CA TYR A 7 -3.19 25.79 14.27
C TYR A 7 -4.47 26.48 13.72
N ALA A 8 -4.96 27.57 14.32
CA ALA A 8 -6.22 28.21 13.93
C ALA A 8 -6.07 29.42 12.96
N ASP A 9 -4.85 29.82 12.59
CA ASP A 9 -4.61 31.10 11.89
C ASP A 9 -4.51 31.04 10.36
N LEU A 10 -4.95 29.96 9.71
CA LEU A 10 -4.97 29.92 8.24
C LEU A 10 -6.40 29.89 7.71
N GLN A 11 -7.01 31.07 7.67
CA GLN A 11 -8.19 31.32 6.85
C GLN A 11 -7.91 32.29 5.70
N PHE A 12 -8.41 31.88 4.53
CA PHE A 12 -8.72 32.63 3.31
C PHE A 12 -7.60 33.21 2.44
N ALA A 13 -7.46 32.63 1.24
CA ALA A 13 -7.57 33.40 -0.01
C ALA A 13 -8.09 32.48 -1.13
N GLY A 14 -9.39 32.60 -1.43
CA GLY A 14 -9.95 32.10 -2.67
C GLY A 14 -9.73 33.12 -3.77
N SER A 15 -9.20 32.68 -4.91
CA SER A 15 -9.25 33.44 -6.16
C SER A 15 -9.80 32.55 -7.27
N ARG A 16 -11.04 32.85 -7.62
CA ARG A 16 -11.78 32.44 -8.81
C ARG A 16 -11.05 32.95 -10.07
N GLN A 17 -10.91 32.08 -11.06
CA GLN A 17 -10.77 32.50 -12.45
C GLN A 17 -11.62 31.58 -13.33
N GLU A 18 -12.75 32.12 -13.79
CA GLU A 18 -13.54 31.61 -14.90
C GLU A 18 -13.04 32.23 -16.22
N LYS A 19 -13.39 31.53 -17.33
CA LYS A 19 -13.17 31.78 -18.78
C LYS A 19 -11.90 31.13 -19.37
N SER A 20 -11.95 30.43 -20.51
CA SER A 20 -13.04 30.18 -21.48
C SER A 20 -12.58 29.19 -22.55
N LEU A 21 -13.54 28.44 -23.10
CA LEU A 21 -13.67 27.94 -24.48
C LEU A 21 -12.51 27.17 -25.15
N GLY A 22 -12.80 25.89 -25.44
CA GLY A 22 -12.67 25.25 -26.77
C GLY A 22 -11.27 25.06 -27.33
N GLU A 23 -10.81 23.80 -27.40
CA GLU A 23 -10.59 23.03 -28.64
C GLU A 23 -9.98 21.66 -28.25
N GLU A 24 -10.64 20.55 -28.60
CA GLU A 24 -9.96 19.27 -28.92
C GLU A 24 -9.87 19.25 -30.46
N PRO A 25 -8.82 18.68 -31.10
CA PRO A 25 -8.46 17.27 -30.90
C PRO A 25 -6.96 16.93 -31.09
N ASP A 26 -6.52 15.74 -30.69
CA ASP A 26 -6.17 14.65 -31.63
C ASP A 26 -5.59 13.45 -30.87
N GLU A 27 -6.06 12.27 -31.25
CA GLU A 27 -5.74 11.00 -30.63
C GLU A 27 -4.36 10.50 -31.06
N GLY A 28 -3.42 10.47 -30.11
CA GLY A 28 -2.17 9.74 -30.24
C GLY A 28 -2.29 8.34 -29.66
N GLU A 29 -2.46 7.35 -30.55
CA GLU A 29 -2.47 5.91 -30.27
C GLU A 29 -1.21 5.47 -29.51
N LEU A 30 -1.36 5.08 -28.23
CA LEU A 30 -0.28 4.54 -27.41
C LEU A 30 -0.02 3.08 -27.80
N THR A 31 0.98 2.86 -28.65
CA THR A 31 1.53 1.52 -28.95
C THR A 31 2.71 1.17 -28.03
N TYR A 32 2.92 -0.13 -27.80
CA TYR A 32 3.66 -0.77 -26.69
C TYR A 32 5.19 -0.51 -26.63
N GLU A 33 5.76 0.47 -27.36
CA GLU A 33 7.22 0.59 -27.51
C GLU A 33 7.92 1.76 -26.78
N ASN A 34 7.24 2.55 -25.95
CA ASN A 34 7.89 3.66 -25.22
C ASN A 34 8.31 3.34 -23.78
N LEU A 35 8.96 2.20 -23.58
CA LEU A 35 9.59 1.82 -22.31
C LEU A 35 10.99 1.26 -22.57
N GLN A 36 12.00 2.11 -22.82
CA GLN A 36 13.39 1.94 -22.35
C GLN A 36 14.31 3.06 -22.86
N GLY A 37 15.03 3.70 -21.93
CA GLY A 37 15.96 4.81 -22.18
C GLY A 37 17.31 4.42 -22.81
N PRO A 38 18.21 5.39 -23.03
CA PRO A 38 19.34 5.24 -23.95
C PRO A 38 20.45 4.28 -23.48
N ARG A 39 20.98 3.55 -24.45
CA ARG A 39 22.08 2.57 -24.37
C ARG A 39 23.44 3.29 -24.38
N ALA A 40 24.33 2.96 -23.44
CA ALA A 40 25.73 3.37 -23.48
C ALA A 40 26.56 2.41 -24.36
N GLN A 41 27.48 2.98 -25.15
CA GLN A 41 28.39 2.30 -26.07
C GLN A 41 29.43 1.44 -25.33
N GLY A 42 29.76 0.29 -25.94
CA GLY A 42 30.77 -0.65 -25.46
C GLY A 42 32.10 -0.51 -26.18
N ASP A 43 33.15 -0.93 -25.48
CA ASP A 43 34.46 -1.27 -26.04
C ASP A 43 34.66 -2.81 -25.98
N LEU A 44 35.25 -3.36 -27.05
CA LEU A 44 35.43 -4.79 -27.32
C LEU A 44 36.75 -5.38 -26.74
N PRO A 45 36.87 -6.73 -26.64
CA PRO A 45 37.90 -7.45 -25.88
C PRO A 45 38.99 -8.11 -26.77
N PRO A 46 39.89 -8.92 -26.18
CA PRO A 46 40.25 -10.18 -26.86
C PRO A 46 40.38 -11.44 -25.95
N ARG A 47 39.63 -12.47 -26.36
CA ARG A 47 40.00 -13.85 -26.79
C ARG A 47 40.73 -14.87 -25.85
N ALA A 48 39.97 -15.96 -25.57
CA ALA A 48 40.24 -17.42 -25.54
C ALA A 48 41.53 -17.98 -24.86
N THR A 49 41.53 -19.12 -24.15
CA THR A 49 41.27 -20.48 -24.70
C THR A 49 41.22 -21.56 -23.58
N GLN A 50 40.48 -22.67 -23.84
CA GLN A 50 40.59 -24.06 -23.30
C GLN A 50 40.38 -24.26 -21.78
N GLY A 51 39.67 -25.26 -21.25
CA GLY A 51 39.06 -26.51 -21.73
C GLY A 51 38.96 -27.48 -20.52
N GLY A 52 38.01 -28.43 -20.51
CA GLY A 52 38.08 -29.62 -19.64
C GLY A 52 37.01 -29.80 -18.56
N GLU A 53 36.13 -30.77 -18.85
CA GLU A 53 35.23 -31.65 -18.05
C GLU A 53 35.03 -31.57 -16.53
N ASP A 54 33.79 -31.94 -16.19
CA ASP A 54 33.24 -32.66 -15.03
C ASP A 54 33.43 -32.11 -13.61
N GLN A 55 32.28 -31.84 -12.96
CA GLN A 55 32.09 -32.14 -11.54
C GLN A 55 30.62 -32.19 -11.12
N SER A 56 30.22 -33.39 -10.72
CA SER A 56 29.24 -33.70 -9.68
C SER A 56 29.50 -32.93 -8.38
N LEU A 57 28.42 -32.63 -7.64
CA LEU A 57 28.37 -32.15 -6.24
C LEU A 57 29.45 -32.81 -5.34
N PRO A 58 30.06 -32.05 -4.39
CA PRO A 58 29.37 -31.83 -3.11
C PRO A 58 29.63 -30.49 -2.39
N GLN A 59 28.61 -30.11 -1.61
CA GLN A 59 28.60 -29.47 -0.30
C GLN A 59 29.93 -28.94 0.29
N GLU A 60 29.97 -27.62 0.58
CA GLU A 60 30.94 -27.02 1.50
C GLU A 60 30.29 -25.94 2.38
N THR A 61 30.92 -25.80 3.53
CA THR A 61 30.61 -25.02 4.73
C THR A 61 30.99 -23.53 4.59
N PRO A 62 30.51 -22.65 5.50
CA PRO A 62 31.24 -21.43 5.82
C PRO A 62 31.83 -21.48 7.23
N PHE A 63 33.15 -21.31 7.28
CA PHE A 63 33.90 -20.86 8.44
C PHE A 63 33.75 -19.34 8.55
N GLN A 64 33.36 -18.83 9.73
CA GLN A 64 34.20 -17.94 10.55
C GLN A 64 33.49 -17.51 11.84
N THR A 65 34.06 -17.99 12.96
CA THR A 65 34.41 -17.27 14.21
C THR A 65 33.43 -16.17 14.66
N GLY A 66 32.67 -16.30 15.75
CA GLY A 66 32.97 -16.89 17.06
C GLY A 66 33.38 -15.78 18.03
N VAL A 67 32.49 -15.39 18.95
CA VAL A 67 32.70 -15.23 20.42
C VAL A 67 31.34 -14.90 21.05
N THR A 68 30.88 -15.72 22.01
CA THR A 68 29.89 -15.33 23.03
C THR A 68 30.35 -15.78 24.42
N ALA A 69 30.10 -14.91 25.40
CA ALA A 69 29.98 -15.06 26.86
C ALA A 69 30.22 -16.45 27.51
N ALA A 70 30.75 -16.57 28.73
CA ALA A 70 30.25 -15.89 29.93
C ALA A 70 31.19 -15.97 31.16
N ALA A 71 31.01 -14.98 32.03
CA ALA A 71 31.01 -14.99 33.49
C ALA A 71 31.99 -15.90 34.26
N GLN A 72 32.78 -15.27 35.14
CA GLN A 72 32.70 -15.48 36.59
C GLN A 72 33.46 -14.37 37.32
N GLY A 73 32.76 -13.68 38.22
CA GLY A 73 33.35 -12.71 39.12
C GLY A 73 34.00 -13.40 40.31
N LEU A 74 35.13 -12.87 40.76
CA LEU A 74 35.53 -12.96 42.16
C LEU A 74 36.38 -11.76 42.56
N ASN A 75 36.17 -11.37 43.81
CA ASN A 75 36.32 -10.04 44.36
C ASN A 75 37.75 -9.79 44.88
N THR A 76 38.23 -8.57 44.63
CA THR A 76 38.97 -7.66 45.54
C THR A 76 40.28 -8.05 46.25
N ARG A 77 41.21 -7.08 46.16
CA ARG A 77 42.13 -6.55 47.20
C ARG A 77 43.42 -7.34 47.47
N LYS A 78 44.57 -6.77 47.08
CA LYS A 78 45.39 -5.82 47.86
C LYS A 78 46.75 -5.55 47.18
N GLN A 79 47.08 -4.26 47.13
CA GLN A 79 48.37 -3.61 47.40
C GLN A 79 49.70 -4.39 47.17
N GLN A 80 50.50 -3.79 46.28
CA GLN A 80 51.95 -3.88 46.07
C GLN A 80 52.73 -3.31 47.29
N PRO A 81 54.08 -3.21 47.27
CA PRO A 81 55.15 -4.21 47.19
C PRO A 81 56.10 -4.15 48.43
N ALA A 82 57.09 -5.04 48.54
CA ALA A 82 58.45 -4.71 49.00
C ALA A 82 59.38 -5.92 48.90
N ALA A 83 60.28 -5.90 47.91
CA ALA A 83 61.49 -6.71 47.97
C ALA A 83 62.47 -6.02 48.94
N ARG A 84 62.77 -6.70 50.05
CA ARG A 84 63.81 -6.32 51.01
C ARG A 84 64.77 -7.49 51.09
N THR A 85 65.88 -7.41 50.37
CA THR A 85 67.05 -8.25 50.66
C THR A 85 68.19 -7.34 51.06
N GLN A 86 68.56 -7.52 52.33
CA GLN A 86 69.59 -6.80 53.05
C GLN A 86 70.98 -7.23 52.58
N SER A 87 71.88 -6.28 52.67
CA SER A 87 73.33 -6.39 52.57
C SER A 87 73.92 -7.35 53.60
N ALA A 88 74.94 -8.11 53.21
CA ALA A 88 76.01 -8.67 54.05
C ALA A 88 76.87 -9.55 53.13
N LEU A 89 78.18 -9.66 53.22
CA LEU A 89 79.24 -8.94 53.92
C LEU A 89 80.51 -9.59 53.38
N VAL A 90 81.50 -8.78 53.04
CA VAL A 90 82.86 -9.23 52.74
C VAL A 90 83.48 -9.89 53.99
N ARG A 91 84.03 -11.10 53.82
CA ARG A 91 85.19 -11.67 54.54
C ARG A 91 85.43 -13.07 53.95
N GLY A 92 86.64 -13.56 53.73
CA GLY A 92 87.95 -13.11 54.13
C GLY A 92 88.99 -14.02 53.48
N ARG A 93 90.20 -13.47 53.50
CA ARG A 93 91.50 -13.98 53.06
C ARG A 93 91.89 -15.34 53.68
N GLN A 94 92.73 -16.09 52.95
CA GLN A 94 93.68 -17.17 53.33
C GLN A 94 93.46 -18.40 52.43
N GLY A 95 94.43 -19.00 51.76
CA GLY A 95 95.86 -18.79 51.64
C GLY A 95 96.39 -19.92 50.75
N CYS A 96 97.01 -19.59 49.62
CA CYS A 96 97.86 -20.55 48.91
C CYS A 96 99.30 -20.26 49.33
N ALA A 97 99.83 -21.16 50.16
CA ALA A 97 101.26 -21.35 50.31
C ALA A 97 101.79 -21.93 48.99
N GLY A 98 102.73 -21.22 48.38
CA GLY A 98 103.33 -21.59 47.12
C GLY A 98 104.33 -20.51 46.73
N CYS A 99 105.47 -20.49 47.43
CA CYS A 99 106.68 -19.85 46.94
C CYS A 99 107.34 -20.80 45.92
N PRO A 100 107.51 -20.41 44.65
CA PRO A 100 108.66 -20.83 43.89
C PRO A 100 109.83 -19.93 44.28
N GLU A 101 110.93 -20.54 44.69
CA GLU A 101 112.22 -19.91 44.89
C GLU A 101 112.64 -19.09 43.67
N TRP A 102 112.67 -17.77 43.82
CA TRP A 102 113.60 -16.89 43.11
C TRP A 102 113.89 -15.68 44.00
N CYS A 103 114.58 -15.92 45.12
CA CYS A 103 115.36 -14.86 45.76
C CYS A 103 116.60 -14.61 44.90
N VAL A 104 116.44 -13.87 43.81
CA VAL A 104 117.56 -13.15 43.21
C VAL A 104 117.66 -11.85 43.97
N SER A 105 118.64 -11.76 44.87
CA SER A 105 119.12 -10.51 45.41
C SER A 105 119.59 -9.60 44.27
N PRO A 106 119.11 -8.35 44.14
CA PRO A 106 119.94 -7.26 43.66
C PRO A 106 120.50 -6.56 44.90
N SER A 107 121.38 -7.23 45.64
CA SER A 107 122.21 -6.57 46.65
C SER A 107 123.28 -5.76 45.91
N GLY A 108 122.89 -4.55 45.53
CA GLY A 108 123.76 -3.59 44.86
C GLY A 108 123.14 -2.22 44.65
N TRP A 109 122.19 -1.77 45.48
CA TRP A 109 121.57 -0.45 45.37
C TRP A 109 121.76 0.33 46.69
N SER A 110 122.43 1.49 46.62
CA SER A 110 122.90 2.31 47.74
C SER A 110 121.77 2.87 48.63
N SER A 111 122.09 3.30 49.87
CA SER A 111 121.17 3.92 50.87
C SER A 111 120.30 5.07 50.32
N ARG A 112 120.77 5.77 49.27
CA ARG A 112 119.98 6.76 48.52
C ARG A 112 118.71 6.18 47.90
N THR A 113 118.66 4.89 47.57
CA THR A 113 117.52 4.28 46.86
C THR A 113 116.31 4.01 47.75
N ARG A 114 116.47 3.87 49.08
CA ARG A 114 115.37 3.57 50.03
C ARG A 114 114.55 4.79 50.47
N SER A 115 115.20 5.91 50.80
CA SER A 115 114.50 7.17 51.11
C SER A 115 113.81 7.75 49.86
N VAL A 116 114.42 7.54 48.69
CA VAL A 116 113.80 7.84 47.40
C VAL A 116 112.55 6.96 47.20
N ALA A 117 112.59 5.66 47.54
CA ALA A 117 111.41 4.79 47.44
C ALA A 117 110.23 5.19 48.36
N LEU A 118 110.48 5.60 49.62
CA LEU A 118 109.41 6.07 50.52
C LEU A 118 108.83 7.43 50.10
N GLY A 119 109.66 8.36 49.63
CA GLY A 119 109.21 9.61 49.03
C GLY A 119 108.35 9.35 47.79
N VAL A 120 108.76 8.41 46.93
CA VAL A 120 108.01 7.97 45.76
C VAL A 120 106.66 7.32 46.15
N LEU A 121 106.61 6.55 47.24
CA LEU A 121 105.35 5.97 47.75
C LEU A 121 104.41 7.03 48.34
N GLY A 122 104.92 8.00 49.11
CA GLY A 122 104.12 9.10 49.65
C GLY A 122 103.55 10.00 48.55
N ILE A 123 104.37 10.33 47.55
CA ILE A 123 103.93 11.02 46.34
C ILE A 123 102.91 10.16 45.59
N GLY A 124 103.14 8.85 45.48
CA GLY A 124 102.19 7.91 44.87
C GLY A 124 100.81 7.91 45.55
N LEU A 125 100.77 7.85 46.88
CA LEU A 125 99.51 7.90 47.65
C LEU A 125 98.82 9.26 47.55
N PHE A 126 99.58 10.35 47.55
CA PHE A 126 99.03 11.69 47.36
C PHE A 126 98.41 11.84 45.96
N LEU A 127 99.09 11.38 44.92
CA LEU A 127 98.56 11.32 43.55
C LEU A 127 97.31 10.45 43.47
N LEU A 128 97.27 9.30 44.16
CA LEU A 128 96.08 8.44 44.21
C LEU A 128 94.88 9.11 44.91
N SER A 129 95.10 9.93 45.94
CA SER A 129 94.04 10.68 46.61
C SER A 129 93.45 11.79 45.73
N ILE A 130 94.28 12.45 44.92
CA ILE A 130 93.82 13.44 43.93
C ILE A 130 93.05 12.76 42.79
N ILE A 131 93.51 11.59 42.34
CA ILE A 131 92.82 10.78 41.33
C ILE A 131 91.44 10.32 41.84
N SER A 132 91.32 9.86 43.08
CA SER A 132 90.02 9.43 43.63
C SER A 132 89.02 10.59 43.77
N VAL A 133 89.46 11.77 44.21
CA VAL A 133 88.61 12.97 44.29
C VAL A 133 88.19 13.44 42.91
N SER A 134 89.11 13.49 41.94
CA SER A 134 88.78 13.90 40.56
C SER A 134 87.82 12.93 39.86
N LEU A 135 88.03 11.62 40.01
CA LEU A 135 87.07 10.61 39.56
C LEU A 135 85.72 10.74 40.28
N GLY A 136 85.72 11.05 41.58
CA GLY A 136 84.50 11.32 42.35
C GLY A 136 83.71 12.52 41.82
N VAL A 137 84.39 13.62 41.46
CA VAL A 137 83.76 14.81 40.84
C VAL A 137 83.24 14.48 39.44
N GLN A 138 83.99 13.77 38.61
CA GLN A 138 83.53 13.32 37.29
C GLN A 138 82.31 12.41 37.40
N TYR A 139 82.33 11.47 38.34
CA TYR A 139 81.19 10.59 38.62
C TYR A 139 79.97 11.37 39.07
N LEU A 140 80.14 12.33 39.99
CA LEU A 140 79.04 13.18 40.46
C LEU A 140 78.47 14.05 39.33
N GLN A 141 79.33 14.58 38.47
CA GLN A 141 78.92 15.38 37.30
C GLN A 141 78.15 14.52 36.28
N ALA A 142 78.67 13.34 35.93
CA ALA A 142 78.02 12.39 35.04
C ALA A 142 76.67 11.91 35.61
N SER A 143 76.62 11.62 36.91
CA SER A 143 75.38 11.24 37.61
C SER A 143 74.32 12.34 37.54
N ARG A 144 74.70 13.61 37.74
CA ARG A 144 73.78 14.76 37.62
C ARG A 144 73.25 14.93 36.20
N GLN A 145 74.10 14.79 35.18
CA GLN A 145 73.66 14.84 33.77
C GLN A 145 72.67 13.74 33.43
N LEU A 146 72.96 12.50 33.85
CA LEU A 146 72.05 11.38 33.69
C LEU A 146 70.74 11.60 34.44
N GLN A 147 70.76 12.19 35.64
CA GLN A 147 69.56 12.55 36.38
C GLN A 147 68.73 13.62 35.66
N GLN A 148 69.35 14.63 35.06
CA GLN A 148 68.65 15.65 34.28
C GLN A 148 68.03 15.06 33.01
N ALA A 149 68.78 14.24 32.26
CA ALA A 149 68.26 13.54 31.08
C ALA A 149 67.12 12.58 31.46
N SER A 150 67.26 11.84 32.57
CA SER A 150 66.22 10.97 33.10
C SER A 150 64.95 11.76 33.44
N ARG A 151 65.08 12.91 34.11
CA ARG A 151 63.95 13.81 34.42
C ARG A 151 63.28 14.36 33.17
N ASP A 152 64.06 14.78 32.18
CA ASP A 152 63.54 15.27 30.90
C ASP A 152 62.77 14.16 30.15
N HIS A 153 63.30 12.95 30.09
CA HIS A 153 62.59 11.80 29.52
C HIS A 153 61.31 11.47 30.29
N THR A 154 61.33 11.52 31.61
CA THR A 154 60.11 11.31 32.41
C THR A 154 59.07 12.38 32.15
N ALA A 155 59.48 13.65 32.04
CA ALA A 155 58.58 14.76 31.73
C ALA A 155 57.97 14.63 30.33
N LYS A 156 58.80 14.31 29.31
CA LYS A 156 58.33 14.06 27.94
C LYS A 156 57.37 12.87 27.84
N ARG A 157 57.66 11.78 28.57
CA ARG A 157 56.76 10.62 28.63
C ARG A 157 55.43 10.96 29.27
N GLN A 158 55.44 11.72 30.36
CA GLN A 158 54.21 12.17 31.02
C GLN A 158 53.36 13.03 30.09
N VAL A 159 53.97 13.98 29.36
CA VAL A 159 53.26 14.80 28.38
C VAL A 159 52.69 13.95 27.24
N LEU A 160 53.48 13.03 26.69
CA LEU A 160 53.03 12.13 25.62
C LEU A 160 51.90 11.22 26.08
N GLN A 161 51.97 10.72 27.32
CA GLN A 161 50.92 9.89 27.92
C GLN A 161 49.64 10.70 28.15
N ALA A 162 49.74 11.90 28.72
CA ALA A 162 48.59 12.77 28.91
C ALA A 162 47.91 13.12 27.57
N GLY A 163 48.69 13.40 26.52
CA GLY A 163 48.14 13.65 25.18
C GLY A 163 47.50 12.42 24.54
N LEU A 164 48.04 11.22 24.78
CA LEU A 164 47.44 9.97 24.30
C LEU A 164 46.11 9.68 25.02
N GLU A 165 46.06 9.88 26.33
CA GLU A 165 44.83 9.73 27.13
C GLU A 165 43.75 10.73 26.69
N GLU A 166 44.14 12.00 26.45
CA GLU A 166 43.24 13.02 25.91
C GLU A 166 42.71 12.64 24.53
N SER A 167 43.58 12.19 23.62
CA SER A 167 43.18 11.75 22.29
C SER A 167 42.26 10.53 22.34
N GLN A 168 42.52 9.57 23.21
CA GLN A 168 41.67 8.39 23.40
C GLN A 168 40.29 8.77 23.93
N HIS A 169 40.25 9.66 24.92
CA HIS A 169 38.99 10.17 25.46
C HIS A 169 38.19 10.92 24.40
N LEU A 170 38.84 11.77 23.60
CA LEU A 170 38.18 12.48 22.50
C LEU A 170 37.62 11.50 21.46
N LEU A 171 38.39 10.48 21.06
CA LEU A 171 37.92 9.46 20.13
C LEU A 171 36.68 8.74 20.66
N HIS A 172 36.70 8.33 21.93
CA HIS A 172 35.54 7.68 22.56
C HIS A 172 34.30 8.57 22.57
N LEU A 173 34.44 9.86 22.92
CA LEU A 173 33.33 10.81 22.88
C LEU A 173 32.76 10.96 21.46
N THR A 174 33.63 11.12 20.46
CA THR A 174 33.19 11.24 19.07
C THR A 174 32.53 9.96 18.54
N GLU A 175 32.99 8.79 18.99
CA GLU A 175 32.38 7.51 18.62
C GLU A 175 30.99 7.38 19.25
N GLU A 176 30.82 7.78 20.50
CA GLU A 176 29.52 7.77 21.18
C GLU A 176 28.53 8.75 20.52
N GLU A 177 28.97 9.96 20.18
CA GLU A 177 28.16 10.92 19.43
C GLU A 177 27.81 10.39 18.03
N LEU A 178 28.76 9.79 17.32
CA LEU A 178 28.52 9.20 16.01
C LEU A 178 27.55 8.01 16.09
N ASN A 179 27.65 7.20 17.14
CA ASN A 179 26.75 6.07 17.34
C ASN A 179 25.35 6.55 17.71
N SER A 180 25.24 7.57 18.57
CA SER A 180 23.98 8.21 18.94
C SER A 180 23.27 8.83 17.73
N THR A 181 24.01 9.60 16.93
CA THR A 181 23.48 10.21 15.69
C THR A 181 23.07 9.16 14.66
N ARG A 182 23.83 8.07 14.51
CA ARG A 182 23.48 6.95 13.62
C ARG A 182 22.16 6.31 14.03
N VAL A 183 21.95 6.06 15.32
CA VAL A 183 20.69 5.51 15.84
C VAL A 183 19.53 6.46 15.59
N ALA A 184 19.70 7.76 15.87
CA ALA A 184 18.67 8.76 15.62
C ALA A 184 18.28 8.85 14.13
N LEU A 185 19.27 8.83 13.23
CA LEU A 185 19.05 8.82 11.79
C LEU A 185 18.31 7.55 11.33
N TRP A 186 18.68 6.39 11.86
CA TRP A 186 17.99 5.14 11.55
C TRP A 186 16.53 5.19 11.99
N GLN A 187 16.25 5.68 13.21
CA GLN A 187 14.89 5.85 13.70
C GLN A 187 14.06 6.80 12.83
N SER A 188 14.65 7.93 12.42
CA SER A 188 13.99 8.89 11.52
C SER A 188 13.68 8.25 10.15
N ARG A 189 14.60 7.47 9.59
CA ARG A 189 14.40 6.78 8.30
C ARG A 189 13.34 5.70 8.39
N VAL A 190 13.31 4.94 9.48
CA VAL A 190 12.28 3.94 9.73
C VAL A 190 10.91 4.60 9.85
N ALA A 191 10.82 5.72 10.58
CA ALA A 191 9.58 6.49 10.69
C ALA A 191 9.10 7.03 9.33
N GLU A 192 10.00 7.60 8.50
CA GLU A 192 9.65 8.04 7.15
C GLU A 192 9.13 6.87 6.30
N ASN A 193 9.86 5.76 6.28
CA ASN A 193 9.45 4.57 5.54
C ASN A 193 8.08 4.04 6.03
N GLN A 194 7.82 4.09 7.33
CA GLN A 194 6.53 3.71 7.91
C GLN A 194 5.39 4.59 7.37
N THR A 195 5.58 5.90 7.35
CA THR A 195 4.58 6.83 6.78
C THR A 195 4.41 6.61 5.28
N ARG A 196 5.49 6.32 4.55
CA ARG A 196 5.44 6.01 3.12
C ARG A 196 4.61 4.74 2.85
N TRP A 197 4.79 3.69 3.65
CA TRP A 197 3.97 2.48 3.57
C TRP A 197 2.50 2.76 3.87
N GLN A 198 2.21 3.60 4.87
CA GLN A 198 0.84 4.01 5.20
C GLN A 198 0.18 4.77 4.05
N LEU A 199 0.89 5.73 3.44
CA LEU A 199 0.40 6.49 2.29
C LEU A 199 0.12 5.59 1.09
N GLN A 200 1.06 4.71 0.74
CA GLN A 200 0.86 3.74 -0.36
C GLN A 200 -0.32 2.79 -0.10
N HIS A 201 -0.59 2.46 1.16
CA HIS A 201 -1.77 1.67 1.51
C HIS A 201 -3.06 2.48 1.34
N GLN A 202 -3.09 3.73 1.82
CA GLN A 202 -4.22 4.63 1.63
C GLN A 202 -4.51 4.91 0.16
N GLU A 203 -3.49 5.17 -0.66
CA GLU A 203 -3.65 5.40 -2.10
C GLU A 203 -4.27 4.19 -2.81
N ARG A 204 -3.85 2.97 -2.45
CA ARG A 204 -4.45 1.74 -3.00
C ARG A 204 -5.91 1.60 -2.62
N LEU A 205 -6.25 1.88 -1.36
CA LEU A 205 -7.65 1.87 -0.91
C LEU A 205 -8.47 2.96 -1.62
N LEU A 206 -7.89 4.15 -1.81
CA LEU A 206 -8.53 5.25 -2.51
C LEU A 206 -8.76 4.91 -3.99
N TYR A 207 -7.79 4.27 -4.64
CA TYR A 207 -7.94 3.78 -6.00
C TYR A 207 -9.05 2.72 -6.11
N GLN A 208 -9.05 1.72 -5.22
CA GLN A 208 -10.07 0.66 -5.21
C GLN A 208 -11.48 1.21 -4.96
N THR A 209 -11.63 2.13 -4.00
CA THR A 209 -12.91 2.77 -3.68
C THR A 209 -13.38 3.70 -4.79
N ASN A 210 -12.49 4.48 -5.40
CA ASN A 210 -12.85 5.32 -6.54
C ASN A 210 -13.28 4.47 -7.75
N HIS A 211 -12.57 3.37 -8.02
CA HIS A 211 -12.92 2.44 -9.08
C HIS A 211 -14.30 1.80 -8.84
N SER A 212 -14.57 1.30 -7.63
CA SER A 212 -15.89 0.72 -7.31
C SER A 212 -17.01 1.76 -7.40
N LEU A 213 -16.76 3.00 -6.97
CA LEU A 213 -17.70 4.10 -7.14
C LEU A 213 -17.98 4.43 -8.61
N ALA A 214 -16.96 4.38 -9.48
CA ALA A 214 -17.12 4.60 -10.91
C ALA A 214 -17.99 3.52 -11.57
N VAL A 215 -17.75 2.25 -11.24
CA VAL A 215 -18.58 1.12 -11.71
C VAL A 215 -20.03 1.27 -11.25
N LEU A 216 -20.25 1.52 -9.95
CA LEU A 216 -21.60 1.72 -9.40
C LEU A 216 -22.31 2.95 -9.99
N ARG A 217 -21.56 4.01 -10.34
CA ARG A 217 -22.12 5.16 -11.06
C ARG A 217 -22.56 4.75 -12.48
N SER A 218 -21.74 4.02 -13.21
CA SER A 218 -22.08 3.53 -14.55
C SER A 218 -23.31 2.60 -14.53
N GLU A 219 -23.36 1.65 -13.59
CA GLU A 219 -24.52 0.77 -13.41
C GLU A 219 -25.80 1.56 -13.10
N ARG A 220 -25.70 2.58 -12.23
CA ARG A 220 -26.83 3.46 -11.92
C ARG A 220 -27.32 4.21 -13.15
N GLU A 221 -26.42 4.76 -13.97
CA GLU A 221 -26.81 5.47 -15.19
C GLU A 221 -27.39 4.51 -16.24
N SER A 222 -26.87 3.28 -16.36
CA SER A 222 -27.47 2.23 -17.19
C SER A 222 -28.87 1.84 -16.71
N LEU A 223 -29.04 1.64 -15.40
CA LEU A 223 -30.35 1.36 -14.80
C LEU A 223 -31.33 2.52 -14.99
N LYS A 224 -30.88 3.77 -14.87
CA LYS A 224 -31.68 4.96 -15.17
C LYS A 224 -32.05 5.03 -16.65
N ALA A 225 -31.14 4.70 -17.56
CA ALA A 225 -31.42 4.68 -18.99
C ALA A 225 -32.45 3.59 -19.33
N ASN A 226 -32.28 2.38 -18.78
CA ASN A 226 -33.25 1.29 -18.92
C ASN A 226 -34.62 1.67 -18.34
N LEU A 227 -34.63 2.32 -17.16
CA LEU A 227 -35.86 2.85 -16.58
C LEU A 227 -36.46 3.92 -17.47
N SER A 228 -35.68 4.84 -18.04
CA SER A 228 -36.16 5.88 -18.96
C SER A 228 -36.80 5.28 -20.21
N HIS A 229 -36.28 4.15 -20.71
CA HIS A 229 -36.85 3.44 -21.84
C HIS A 229 -38.15 2.72 -21.45
N ALA A 230 -38.23 2.16 -20.24
CA ALA A 230 -39.50 1.70 -19.63
C ALA A 230 -40.47 2.85 -19.31
N THR A 231 -39.95 4.08 -19.15
CA THR A 231 -40.73 5.32 -18.98
C THR A 231 -41.38 5.78 -20.30
N SER A 232 -41.19 5.05 -21.41
CA SER A 232 -42.07 5.14 -22.60
C SER A 232 -43.56 4.97 -22.26
N CYS A 233 -43.87 4.27 -21.15
CA CYS A 233 -45.22 4.24 -20.57
C CYS A 233 -45.74 5.64 -20.12
N ARG A 234 -44.88 6.65 -19.97
CA ARG A 234 -45.27 8.02 -19.60
C ARG A 234 -45.75 8.86 -20.79
N GLN A 235 -45.41 8.47 -22.02
CA GLN A 235 -45.89 9.14 -23.24
C GLN A 235 -47.18 8.51 -23.80
N ILE A 236 -47.47 7.24 -23.49
CA ILE A 236 -48.63 6.49 -24.04
C ILE A 236 -49.66 6.12 -22.95
N GLY A 237 -49.28 6.21 -21.66
CA GLY A 237 -50.08 5.82 -20.50
C GLY A 237 -49.76 4.40 -20.00
N CYS A 238 -49.91 4.18 -18.70
CA CYS A 238 -49.76 2.88 -18.04
C CYS A 238 -51.12 2.17 -17.93
N CYS A 239 -51.06 0.83 -17.86
CA CYS A 239 -52.21 -0.01 -17.53
C CYS A 239 -52.06 -0.65 -16.15
N PRO A 240 -53.16 -0.84 -15.41
CA PRO A 240 -53.10 -1.54 -14.13
C PRO A 240 -52.58 -2.98 -14.31
N LYS A 241 -52.04 -3.57 -13.25
CA LYS A 241 -51.57 -4.95 -13.25
C LYS A 241 -52.67 -5.90 -13.77
N GLY A 242 -52.31 -6.77 -14.72
CA GLY A 242 -53.24 -7.71 -15.37
C GLY A 242 -54.00 -7.13 -16.58
N TRP A 243 -53.81 -5.86 -16.92
CA TRP A 243 -54.35 -5.24 -18.12
C TRP A 243 -53.27 -5.12 -19.20
N LYS A 244 -53.62 -5.37 -20.45
CA LYS A 244 -52.72 -5.24 -21.60
C LYS A 244 -52.84 -3.85 -22.21
N LEU A 245 -51.72 -3.17 -22.41
CA LEU A 245 -51.69 -1.89 -23.13
C LEU A 245 -51.86 -2.15 -24.62
N PHE A 246 -52.91 -1.57 -25.21
CA PHE A 246 -53.13 -1.50 -26.65
C PHE A 246 -53.28 -0.03 -27.02
N ARG A 247 -52.22 0.55 -27.59
CA ARG A 247 -52.13 2.00 -27.86
C ARG A 247 -52.38 2.77 -26.55
N TRP A 248 -53.34 3.68 -26.52
CA TRP A 248 -53.74 4.46 -25.33
C TRP A 248 -54.89 3.81 -24.52
N LYS A 249 -55.25 2.56 -24.83
CA LYS A 249 -56.29 1.79 -24.14
C LYS A 249 -55.66 0.65 -23.34
N CYS A 250 -56.23 0.38 -22.17
CA CYS A 250 -55.98 -0.80 -21.37
C CYS A 250 -57.07 -1.81 -21.61
N LEU A 251 -56.69 -3.01 -22.02
CA LEU A 251 -57.60 -4.11 -22.30
C LEU A 251 -57.48 -5.18 -21.21
N TRP A 252 -58.61 -5.63 -20.69
CA TRP A 252 -58.67 -6.78 -19.80
C TRP A 252 -59.57 -7.85 -20.38
N ILE A 253 -59.05 -9.07 -20.40
CA ILE A 253 -59.74 -10.24 -20.93
C ILE A 253 -60.21 -11.06 -19.74
N SER A 254 -61.50 -11.37 -19.71
CA SER A 254 -62.05 -12.14 -18.60
C SER A 254 -61.58 -13.59 -18.60
N ASP A 255 -61.28 -14.11 -17.41
CA ASP A 255 -61.03 -15.55 -17.24
C ASP A 255 -62.33 -16.36 -17.29
N THR A 256 -63.44 -15.75 -16.90
CA THR A 256 -64.76 -16.39 -16.81
C THR A 256 -65.67 -16.02 -17.98
N LYS A 257 -66.64 -16.90 -18.27
CA LYS A 257 -67.67 -16.68 -19.30
C LYS A 257 -68.99 -16.16 -18.69
N ARG A 258 -69.51 -15.06 -19.24
CA ARG A 258 -70.76 -14.41 -18.82
C ARG A 258 -71.66 -14.13 -20.04
N ASN A 259 -72.94 -13.87 -19.80
CA ASN A 259 -73.82 -13.29 -20.81
C ASN A 259 -73.44 -11.82 -21.08
N TRP A 260 -74.00 -11.21 -22.11
CA TRP A 260 -73.56 -9.87 -22.53
C TRP A 260 -73.80 -8.82 -21.44
N ASP A 261 -74.98 -8.80 -20.83
CA ASP A 261 -75.31 -7.83 -19.77
C ASP A 261 -74.46 -8.05 -18.50
N GLY A 262 -74.19 -9.31 -18.12
CA GLY A 262 -73.30 -9.63 -17.01
C GLY A 262 -71.83 -9.29 -17.28
N SER A 263 -71.41 -9.37 -18.55
CA SER A 263 -70.08 -8.93 -18.99
C SER A 263 -69.95 -7.41 -18.92
N LYS A 264 -70.99 -6.68 -19.36
CA LYS A 264 -71.06 -5.23 -19.25
C LYS A 264 -70.96 -4.78 -17.79
N GLN A 265 -71.67 -5.44 -16.89
CA GLN A 265 -71.62 -5.12 -15.47
C GLN A 265 -70.23 -5.41 -14.88
N ALA A 266 -69.62 -6.56 -15.19
CA ALA A 266 -68.28 -6.89 -14.72
C ALA A 266 -67.21 -5.86 -15.15
N CYS A 267 -67.31 -5.33 -16.38
CA CYS A 267 -66.43 -4.23 -16.79
C CYS A 267 -66.68 -2.96 -15.97
N LYS A 268 -67.94 -2.60 -15.72
CA LYS A 268 -68.28 -1.43 -14.89
C LYS A 268 -67.74 -1.56 -13.47
N ASP A 269 -67.87 -2.74 -12.86
CA ASP A 269 -67.36 -3.02 -11.51
C ASP A 269 -65.83 -2.84 -11.45
N ALA A 270 -65.12 -3.08 -12.56
CA ALA A 270 -63.69 -2.83 -12.72
C ALA A 270 -63.34 -1.39 -13.17
N SER A 271 -64.27 -0.45 -13.03
CA SER A 271 -64.15 0.95 -13.50
C SER A 271 -63.74 1.04 -14.97
N SER A 272 -64.40 0.25 -15.81
CA SER A 272 -64.12 0.10 -17.23
C SER A 272 -65.42 -0.14 -18.00
N GLN A 273 -65.33 -0.35 -19.32
CA GLN A 273 -66.49 -0.66 -20.16
C GLN A 273 -66.16 -1.82 -21.11
N LEU A 274 -67.17 -2.44 -21.72
CA LEU A 274 -66.88 -3.43 -22.78
C LEU A 274 -66.18 -2.74 -23.96
N LEU A 275 -65.26 -3.47 -24.62
CA LEU A 275 -64.44 -2.99 -25.73
C LEU A 275 -65.26 -2.27 -26.81
N ILE A 276 -64.83 -1.07 -27.18
CA ILE A 276 -65.42 -0.25 -28.24
C ILE A 276 -64.43 -0.17 -29.40
N LEU A 277 -64.88 -0.58 -30.58
CA LEU A 277 -64.13 -0.50 -31.83
C LEU A 277 -64.62 0.71 -32.62
N LYS A 278 -63.84 1.80 -32.56
CA LYS A 278 -64.07 3.04 -33.32
C LYS A 278 -62.79 3.33 -34.10
N GLU A 279 -62.92 4.04 -35.23
CA GLU A 279 -61.77 4.44 -36.03
C GLU A 279 -60.67 5.06 -35.16
N PRO A 280 -59.39 4.71 -35.41
CA PRO A 280 -58.89 3.96 -36.57
C PRO A 280 -58.81 2.42 -36.37
N TRP A 281 -59.44 1.86 -35.33
CA TRP A 281 -59.26 0.46 -34.96
C TRP A 281 -60.50 -0.40 -35.24
N ASP A 282 -60.32 -1.46 -36.01
CA ASP A 282 -61.36 -2.46 -36.30
C ASP A 282 -61.10 -3.80 -35.58
N ALA A 283 -61.98 -4.77 -35.85
CA ALA A 283 -61.93 -6.11 -35.28
C ALA A 283 -60.65 -6.89 -35.66
N GLY A 284 -60.09 -6.67 -36.86
CA GLY A 284 -58.87 -7.33 -37.32
C GLY A 284 -57.63 -6.75 -36.66
N VAL A 285 -57.56 -5.42 -36.57
CA VAL A 285 -56.44 -4.72 -35.92
C VAL A 285 -56.35 -5.06 -34.44
N ILE A 286 -57.49 -5.11 -33.74
CA ILE A 286 -57.46 -5.52 -32.33
C ILE A 286 -57.03 -6.99 -32.22
N TRP A 287 -57.58 -7.89 -33.05
CA TRP A 287 -57.30 -9.33 -32.99
C TRP A 287 -55.82 -9.65 -33.22
N SER A 288 -55.20 -8.98 -34.19
CA SER A 288 -53.78 -9.13 -34.53
C SER A 288 -52.81 -8.63 -33.45
N SER A 289 -53.29 -7.98 -32.38
CA SER A 289 -52.46 -7.63 -31.21
C SER A 289 -51.91 -8.83 -30.43
N GLY A 290 -52.28 -10.06 -30.80
CA GLY A 290 -51.80 -11.30 -30.16
C GLY A 290 -52.34 -11.51 -28.75
N SER A 291 -53.35 -10.74 -28.34
CA SER A 291 -53.86 -10.76 -26.97
C SER A 291 -54.92 -11.82 -26.71
N PHE A 292 -55.48 -12.44 -27.74
CA PHE A 292 -56.67 -13.29 -27.68
C PHE A 292 -56.39 -14.74 -28.06
N GLU A 293 -57.10 -15.67 -27.42
CA GLU A 293 -57.02 -17.10 -27.72
C GLU A 293 -57.91 -17.42 -28.93
N GLN A 294 -57.38 -18.15 -29.92
CA GLN A 294 -58.08 -18.47 -31.16
C GLN A 294 -59.39 -19.25 -30.92
N SER A 295 -59.41 -20.14 -29.93
CA SER A 295 -60.57 -21.00 -29.62
C SER A 295 -61.70 -20.29 -28.85
N ASN A 296 -61.53 -19.02 -28.47
CA ASN A 296 -62.50 -18.29 -27.66
C ASN A 296 -63.30 -17.25 -28.46
N HIS A 297 -64.50 -17.00 -27.93
CA HIS A 297 -65.38 -15.92 -28.36
C HIS A 297 -65.41 -14.85 -27.29
N TYR A 298 -65.40 -13.58 -27.69
CA TYR A 298 -65.29 -12.45 -26.77
C TYR A 298 -66.43 -11.45 -26.94
N TRP A 299 -67.28 -11.28 -25.92
CA TRP A 299 -68.23 -10.18 -25.91
C TRP A 299 -67.52 -8.84 -25.98
N ILE A 300 -68.05 -7.96 -26.85
CA ILE A 300 -67.62 -6.58 -27.00
C ILE A 300 -68.80 -5.63 -26.76
N GLY A 301 -68.52 -4.33 -26.72
CA GLY A 301 -69.48 -3.30 -26.35
C GLY A 301 -70.53 -2.98 -27.40
N LEU A 302 -70.72 -3.79 -28.44
CA LEU A 302 -71.66 -3.53 -29.53
C LEU A 302 -72.97 -4.30 -29.34
N LYS A 303 -74.10 -3.59 -29.40
CA LYS A 303 -75.44 -4.17 -29.29
C LYS A 303 -76.38 -3.55 -30.32
N LYS A 304 -77.21 -4.37 -30.96
CA LYS A 304 -78.29 -3.96 -31.86
C LYS A 304 -79.52 -3.60 -31.06
N SER A 305 -80.09 -2.44 -31.36
CA SER A 305 -81.40 -1.99 -30.88
C SER A 305 -82.25 -1.62 -32.09
N TYR A 306 -83.36 -2.34 -32.29
CA TYR A 306 -84.21 -2.23 -33.48
C TYR A 306 -83.40 -2.37 -34.78
N SER A 307 -83.27 -1.31 -35.57
CA SER A 307 -82.55 -1.26 -36.85
C SER A 307 -81.10 -0.80 -36.73
N ALA A 308 -80.67 -0.25 -35.59
CA ALA A 308 -79.37 0.39 -35.43
C ALA A 308 -78.46 -0.33 -34.41
N PHE A 309 -77.15 -0.17 -34.56
CA PHE A 309 -76.16 -0.65 -33.60
C PHE A 309 -75.67 0.48 -32.71
N TYR A 310 -75.46 0.18 -31.45
CA TYR A 310 -74.99 1.11 -30.44
C TYR A 310 -73.84 0.50 -29.66
N TRP A 311 -72.87 1.34 -29.33
CA TRP A 311 -71.81 1.02 -28.40
C TRP A 311 -72.30 1.19 -26.96
N VAL A 312 -71.59 0.59 -25.99
CA VAL A 312 -71.93 0.71 -24.56
C VAL A 312 -71.81 2.15 -24.02
N ASP A 313 -71.11 3.02 -24.75
CA ASP A 313 -71.04 4.47 -24.50
C ASP A 313 -72.24 5.26 -25.06
N GLN A 314 -73.25 4.56 -25.55
CA GLN A 314 -74.52 5.09 -26.08
C GLN A 314 -74.41 5.79 -27.44
N PHE A 315 -73.23 5.83 -28.07
CA PHE A 315 -73.10 6.36 -29.43
C PHE A 315 -73.50 5.32 -30.48
N PRO A 316 -74.18 5.73 -31.56
CA PRO A 316 -74.49 4.83 -32.67
C PRO A 316 -73.20 4.39 -33.36
N ALA A 317 -73.16 3.14 -33.83
CA ALA A 317 -72.08 2.63 -34.64
C ALA A 317 -72.33 2.99 -36.10
N ILE A 318 -71.43 3.80 -36.69
CA ILE A 318 -71.50 4.26 -38.07
C ILE A 318 -70.74 3.27 -38.97
N GLY A 319 -71.24 3.01 -40.18
CA GLY A 319 -70.56 2.15 -41.15
C GLY A 319 -70.62 0.64 -40.83
N ILE A 320 -71.40 0.24 -39.82
CA ILE A 320 -71.62 -1.16 -39.48
C ILE A 320 -72.97 -1.62 -40.05
N SER A 321 -72.93 -2.38 -41.14
CA SER A 321 -74.06 -3.14 -41.66
C SER A 321 -73.70 -4.62 -41.79
N ASP A 322 -74.72 -5.49 -41.84
CA ASP A 322 -74.56 -6.88 -42.30
C ASP A 322 -73.58 -7.78 -41.51
N ILE A 323 -73.46 -7.58 -40.19
CA ILE A 323 -72.68 -8.48 -39.32
C ILE A 323 -73.25 -9.93 -39.42
N PRO A 324 -72.41 -10.94 -39.72
CA PRO A 324 -72.81 -12.33 -39.76
C PRO A 324 -73.48 -12.79 -38.46
N LYS A 325 -74.64 -13.42 -38.59
CA LYS A 325 -75.37 -14.02 -37.47
C LYS A 325 -74.83 -15.42 -37.20
N CYS A 326 -74.75 -15.81 -35.94
CA CYS A 326 -74.44 -17.19 -35.60
C CYS A 326 -75.58 -18.13 -35.99
N ARG A 327 -75.25 -19.42 -36.13
CA ARG A 327 -76.16 -20.48 -36.56
C ARG A 327 -77.12 -20.85 -35.41
N GLU A 328 -77.99 -19.93 -35.04
CA GLU A 328 -79.04 -20.14 -34.04
C GLU A 328 -80.41 -19.88 -34.69
N ALA A 329 -81.29 -20.88 -34.63
CA ALA A 329 -82.56 -20.92 -35.37
C ALA A 329 -83.67 -20.02 -34.79
N ASN A 330 -83.43 -19.40 -33.62
CA ASN A 330 -84.52 -18.78 -32.86
C ASN A 330 -84.04 -17.59 -32.00
N TYR A 331 -84.54 -16.40 -32.36
CA TYR A 331 -84.64 -15.15 -31.58
C TYR A 331 -83.43 -14.20 -31.46
N LYS A 332 -83.78 -12.89 -31.45
CA LYS A 332 -83.05 -11.67 -31.04
C LYS A 332 -81.52 -11.77 -30.93
N LEU A 333 -80.85 -11.95 -32.07
CA LEU A 333 -79.38 -11.88 -32.18
C LEU A 333 -78.93 -10.40 -32.16
N ASN A 334 -78.94 -9.83 -30.97
CA ASN A 334 -78.70 -8.40 -30.76
C ASN A 334 -77.32 -8.11 -30.18
N CYS A 335 -76.57 -9.09 -29.69
CA CYS A 335 -75.27 -8.83 -29.05
C CYS A 335 -74.13 -9.30 -29.93
N ALA A 336 -73.10 -8.46 -30.08
CA ALA A 336 -71.95 -8.77 -30.91
C ALA A 336 -70.77 -9.32 -30.10
N TYR A 337 -70.10 -10.32 -30.66
CA TYR A 337 -68.83 -10.82 -30.14
C TYR A 337 -67.74 -10.80 -31.22
N LEU A 338 -66.50 -10.79 -30.76
CA LEU A 338 -65.29 -10.88 -31.57
C LEU A 338 -64.77 -12.33 -31.59
N HIS A 339 -64.40 -12.80 -32.77
CA HIS A 339 -63.73 -14.09 -32.98
C HIS A 339 -62.96 -14.06 -34.31
N GLU A 340 -61.72 -14.54 -34.32
CA GLU A 340 -60.89 -14.64 -35.53
C GLU A 340 -60.81 -13.33 -36.34
N GLY A 341 -60.80 -12.19 -35.65
CA GLY A 341 -60.72 -10.86 -36.28
C GLY A 341 -62.03 -10.37 -36.90
N ALA A 342 -63.14 -11.10 -36.74
CA ALA A 342 -64.44 -10.74 -37.26
C ALA A 342 -65.49 -10.53 -36.14
N LEU A 343 -66.49 -9.71 -36.45
CA LEU A 343 -67.65 -9.52 -35.59
C LEU A 343 -68.77 -10.48 -35.99
N HIS A 344 -69.48 -10.98 -34.99
CA HIS A 344 -70.62 -11.87 -35.16
C HIS A 344 -71.76 -11.52 -34.21
N LEU A 345 -73.00 -11.70 -34.64
CA LEU A 345 -74.19 -11.50 -33.79
C LEU A 345 -74.71 -12.81 -33.23
N CYS A 346 -74.92 -12.85 -31.93
CA CYS A 346 -75.55 -13.97 -31.23
C CYS A 346 -76.59 -13.51 -30.21
N SER A 347 -77.30 -14.49 -29.64
CA SER A 347 -78.15 -14.26 -28.46
C SER A 347 -77.33 -13.65 -27.32
N CYS A 348 -77.87 -12.60 -26.70
CA CYS A 348 -77.24 -11.91 -25.57
C CYS A 348 -77.08 -12.79 -24.33
N ASP A 349 -77.86 -13.88 -24.24
CA ASP A 349 -77.82 -14.84 -23.14
C ASP A 349 -76.65 -15.83 -23.26
N GLY A 350 -76.02 -15.89 -24.44
CA GLY A 350 -74.86 -16.75 -24.69
C GLY A 350 -73.70 -16.44 -23.74
N ARG A 351 -73.05 -17.48 -23.21
CA ARG A 351 -71.91 -17.30 -22.30
C ARG A 351 -70.60 -17.30 -23.07
N LYS A 352 -69.90 -16.16 -23.05
CA LYS A 352 -68.60 -15.98 -23.72
C LYS A 352 -67.62 -15.28 -22.77
N LYS A 353 -66.32 -15.37 -23.04
CA LYS A 353 -65.36 -14.47 -22.40
C LYS A 353 -65.69 -13.04 -22.86
N PHE A 354 -65.14 -12.02 -22.23
CA PHE A 354 -65.43 -10.64 -22.57
C PHE A 354 -64.19 -9.78 -22.44
N ILE A 355 -64.16 -8.68 -23.20
CA ILE A 355 -63.04 -7.75 -23.21
C ILE A 355 -63.52 -6.42 -22.66
N CYS A 356 -62.88 -5.97 -21.59
CA CYS A 356 -63.07 -4.65 -21.03
C CYS A 356 -61.99 -3.69 -21.54
N GLU A 357 -62.34 -2.42 -21.69
CA GLU A 357 -61.43 -1.32 -22.02
C GLU A 357 -61.54 -0.18 -21.01
N LYS A 358 -60.42 0.52 -20.78
CA LYS A 358 -60.36 1.85 -20.18
C LYS A 358 -59.16 2.62 -20.71
N THR A 359 -59.11 3.92 -20.51
CA THR A 359 -57.96 4.73 -20.93
C THR A 359 -56.73 4.41 -20.10
N ALA A 360 -55.56 4.34 -20.75
CA ALA A 360 -54.29 4.26 -20.06
C ALA A 360 -54.03 5.57 -19.29
N THR A 361 -53.51 5.48 -18.07
CA THR A 361 -53.28 6.64 -17.20
C THR A 361 -51.79 6.91 -17.04
N THR A 362 -51.39 8.17 -17.06
CA THR A 362 -49.97 8.57 -16.90
C THR A 362 -49.47 8.45 -15.45
N SER A 363 -50.38 8.25 -14.49
CA SER A 363 -50.09 7.90 -13.11
C SER A 363 -50.46 6.43 -12.84
N GLU A 364 -49.57 5.69 -12.22
CA GLU A 364 -49.85 4.38 -11.64
C GLU A 364 -51.03 4.55 -10.63
N PRO A 365 -52.08 3.73 -10.69
CA PRO A 365 -53.12 3.76 -9.67
C PRO A 365 -52.47 3.40 -8.34
N ILE A 366 -52.48 4.33 -7.39
CA ILE A 366 -52.08 4.09 -6.01
C ILE A 366 -53.05 3.06 -5.47
N GLY A 367 -52.60 1.81 -5.36
CA GLY A 367 -53.33 0.67 -4.81
C GLY A 367 -52.90 0.40 -3.39
#